data_AF-A0A7C2L471-F1
#
_entry.id   AF-A0A7C2L471-F1
#
_cell.length_a   1.000
_cell.length_b   1.000
_cell.length_c   1.000
_cell.angle_alpha   90.00
_cell.angle_beta   90.00
_cell.angle_gamma   90.00
#
_symmetry.space_group_name_H-M   'P 1'
#
loop_
_entity.id
_entity.type
_entity.pdbx_description
1 polymer ?
#
loop_
_entity_poly.entity_id
_entity_poly.type
_entity_poly.pdbx_seq_one_letter_code
_entity_poly.pdbx_strand_id
1 'polypeptide(L)'
;MGEKTSPFTTVEPEVRHQIVELETVTVRFAGDSGDGIQLTGTLFTNTTALVGNDLGTFPDYPAEIRAPAGTLPGVSAYQICFSSQDVRTPGDQPDVLVAFNPAALKVHLPDLPEGGMILVNVDAFTEYNLKKAGYTSNPLEDGSLAKYRVYKIPMTTATLSALREIDLPAKDKERC
;
A
#
# COMPACT_ATOMS: atom_id res chain seq x y z
N MET A 1 -20.87 34.94 43.60
CA MET A 1 -19.85 35.19 42.57
C MET A 1 -18.86 34.03 42.67
N GLY A 2 -19.00 33.03 41.80
CA GLY A 2 -18.12 31.86 41.79
C GLY A 2 -17.47 31.76 40.42
N GLU A 3 -16.18 32.09 40.34
CA GLU A 3 -15.35 31.82 39.17
C GLU A 3 -15.22 30.31 38.99
N LYS A 4 -15.80 29.79 37.91
CA LYS A 4 -15.47 28.47 37.39
C LYS A 4 -14.29 28.64 36.45
N THR A 5 -13.08 28.45 36.96
CA THR A 5 -11.89 28.21 36.13
C THR A 5 -11.98 26.80 35.56
N SER A 6 -12.17 26.70 34.24
CA SER A 6 -12.15 25.44 33.48
C SER A 6 -10.71 24.96 33.31
N PRO A 7 -10.31 23.78 33.82
CA PRO A 7 -9.05 23.16 33.44
C PRO A 7 -9.25 22.35 32.14
N PHE A 8 -8.17 22.14 31.41
CA PHE A 8 -8.06 21.28 30.21
C PHE A 8 -8.41 21.91 28.85
N THR A 9 -7.53 22.81 28.39
CA THR A 9 -7.14 22.81 26.97
C THR A 9 -5.76 22.17 26.89
N THR A 10 -5.71 20.84 26.77
CA THR A 10 -4.46 20.18 26.36
C THR A 10 -4.34 20.42 24.86
N VAL A 11 -3.47 21.35 24.48
CA VAL A 11 -3.09 21.54 23.08
C VAL A 11 -2.26 20.32 22.69
N GLU A 12 -2.78 19.45 21.84
CA GLU A 12 -2.00 18.34 21.28
C GLU A 12 -0.77 18.92 20.57
N PRO A 13 0.41 18.29 20.67
CA PRO A 13 1.63 18.83 20.11
C PRO A 13 1.49 18.90 18.59
N GLU A 14 1.78 20.08 18.03
CA GLU A 14 1.80 20.32 16.59
C GLU A 14 2.87 19.42 15.96
N VAL A 15 2.45 18.28 15.39
CA VAL A 15 3.36 17.37 14.68
C VAL A 15 3.85 18.08 13.43
N ARG A 16 5.05 18.68 13.52
CA ARG A 16 5.73 19.29 12.37
C ARG A 16 6.20 18.17 11.45
N HIS A 17 5.38 17.87 10.44
CA HIS A 17 5.78 16.99 9.36
C HIS A 17 6.84 17.71 8.54
N GLN A 18 8.03 17.12 8.44
CA GLN A 18 9.04 17.61 7.52
C GLN A 18 8.56 17.30 6.11
N ILE A 19 8.12 18.34 5.40
CA ILE A 19 7.75 18.23 3.98
C ILE A 19 9.05 18.08 3.20
N VAL A 20 9.17 16.98 2.47
CA VAL A 20 10.27 16.73 1.54
C VAL A 20 9.69 16.82 0.14
N GLU A 21 10.18 17.78 -0.65
CA GLU A 21 9.87 17.83 -2.07
C GLU A 21 10.70 16.77 -2.80
N LEU A 22 10.02 15.94 -3.58
CA LEU A 22 10.63 14.91 -4.42
C LEU A 22 10.29 15.24 -5.87
N GLU A 23 11.31 15.28 -6.73
CA GLU A 23 11.11 15.56 -8.14
C GLU A 23 10.43 14.40 -8.86
N THR A 24 10.79 13.17 -8.49
CA THR A 24 10.30 11.93 -9.11
C THR A 24 10.03 10.90 -8.03
N VAL A 25 8.94 10.17 -8.15
CA VAL A 25 8.56 9.09 -7.23
C VAL A 25 8.06 7.89 -8.01
N THR A 26 8.55 6.71 -7.64
CA THR A 26 8.08 5.42 -8.15
C THR A 26 7.29 4.68 -7.07
N VAL A 27 6.04 4.38 -7.34
CA VAL A 27 5.14 3.63 -6.47
C VAL A 27 4.80 2.30 -7.12
N ARG A 28 4.91 1.21 -6.36
CA ARG A 28 4.48 -0.13 -6.78
C ARG A 28 3.36 -0.64 -5.90
N PHE A 29 2.20 -0.87 -6.49
CA PHE A 29 1.09 -1.59 -5.88
C PHE A 29 1.25 -3.07 -6.16
N ALA A 30 1.07 -3.93 -5.15
CA ALA A 30 1.21 -5.37 -5.31
C ALA A 30 0.22 -6.15 -4.45
N GLY A 31 -0.33 -7.23 -5.00
CA GLY A 31 -1.34 -8.07 -4.39
C GLY A 31 -1.64 -9.28 -5.28
N ASP A 32 -2.67 -10.06 -4.94
CA ASP A 32 -3.07 -11.19 -5.77
C ASP A 32 -3.85 -10.73 -7.01
N SER A 33 -3.90 -11.61 -8.01
CA SER A 33 -4.85 -11.48 -9.13
C SER A 33 -6.29 -11.50 -8.63
N GLY A 34 -6.88 -10.32 -8.47
CA GLY A 34 -8.23 -10.14 -7.91
C GLY A 34 -8.31 -9.05 -6.85
N ASP A 35 -7.18 -8.65 -6.25
CA ASP A 35 -7.09 -7.60 -5.22
C ASP A 35 -7.25 -6.18 -5.80
N GLY A 36 -7.62 -6.05 -7.08
CA GLY A 36 -7.84 -4.75 -7.72
C GLY A 36 -6.57 -3.97 -8.07
N ILE A 37 -5.38 -4.58 -8.02
CA ILE A 37 -4.08 -3.91 -8.23
C ILE A 37 -4.02 -3.07 -9.52
N GLN A 38 -4.53 -3.63 -10.62
CA GLN A 38 -4.56 -2.94 -11.91
C GLN A 38 -5.55 -1.76 -11.92
N LEU A 39 -6.69 -1.91 -11.23
CA LEU A 39 -7.70 -0.86 -11.09
C LEU A 39 -7.15 0.28 -10.23
N THR A 40 -6.59 -0.04 -9.06
CA THR A 40 -5.93 0.91 -8.16
C THR A 40 -4.82 1.67 -8.88
N GLY A 41 -3.94 0.96 -9.59
CA GLY A 41 -2.89 1.56 -10.39
C GLY A 41 -3.44 2.50 -11.47
N THR A 42 -4.48 2.09 -12.21
CA THR A 42 -5.11 2.92 -13.24
C THR A 42 -5.76 4.18 -12.65
N LEU A 43 -6.48 4.06 -11.52
CA LEU A 43 -7.09 5.22 -10.85
C LEU A 43 -6.03 6.20 -10.33
N PHE A 44 -4.91 5.68 -9.80
CA PHE A 44 -3.79 6.50 -9.38
C PHE A 44 -3.15 7.22 -10.57
N THR A 45 -2.86 6.51 -11.66
CA THR A 45 -2.36 7.09 -12.92
C THR A 45 -3.26 8.22 -13.43
N ASN A 46 -4.57 7.99 -13.51
CA ASN A 46 -5.52 8.99 -13.97
C ASN A 46 -5.50 10.24 -13.08
N THR A 47 -5.46 10.05 -11.75
CA THR A 47 -5.40 11.16 -10.80
C THR A 47 -4.10 11.95 -10.95
N THR A 48 -2.97 11.26 -11.08
CA THR A 48 -1.65 11.88 -11.29
C THR A 48 -1.60 12.70 -12.59
N ALA A 49 -2.17 12.18 -13.68
CA ALA A 49 -2.27 12.90 -14.95
C ALA A 49 -3.16 14.14 -14.84
N LEU A 50 -4.29 14.06 -14.11
CA LEU A 50 -5.19 15.19 -13.90
C LEU A 50 -4.52 16.34 -13.12
N VAL A 51 -3.59 16.03 -12.22
CA VAL A 51 -2.81 17.02 -11.47
C VAL A 51 -1.67 17.63 -12.31
N GLY A 52 -1.39 17.06 -13.50
CA GLY A 52 -0.43 17.59 -14.47
C GLY A 52 1.00 17.06 -14.33
N ASN A 53 1.22 15.97 -13.58
CA ASN A 53 2.51 15.30 -13.54
C ASN A 53 2.70 14.45 -14.79
N ASP A 54 3.93 14.40 -15.30
CA ASP A 54 4.29 13.39 -16.28
C ASP A 54 4.51 12.04 -15.59
N LEU A 55 4.28 10.95 -16.31
CA LEU A 55 4.25 9.61 -15.73
C LEU A 55 4.63 8.51 -16.71
N GLY A 56 5.12 7.40 -16.15
CA GLY A 56 5.39 6.14 -16.82
C GLY A 56 4.84 5.00 -16.00
N THR A 57 4.13 4.06 -16.65
CA THR A 57 3.46 2.95 -15.95
C THR A 57 3.95 1.60 -16.44
N PHE A 58 3.95 0.61 -15.56
CA PHE A 58 4.27 -0.77 -15.89
C PHE A 58 3.32 -1.73 -15.15
N PRO A 59 2.31 -2.29 -15.83
CA PRO A 59 1.49 -3.35 -15.28
C PRO A 59 2.23 -4.68 -15.36
N ASP A 60 2.31 -5.40 -14.24
CA ASP A 60 2.96 -6.70 -14.11
C ASP A 60 1.93 -7.77 -13.70
N TYR A 61 1.89 -8.84 -14.47
CA TYR A 61 0.90 -9.91 -14.34
C TYR A 61 1.59 -11.23 -14.06
N PRO A 62 1.07 -12.04 -13.12
CA PRO A 62 1.63 -13.34 -12.85
C PRO A 62 1.55 -14.24 -14.08
N ALA A 63 2.58 -15.06 -14.27
CA ALA A 63 2.59 -16.06 -15.35
C ALA A 63 1.55 -17.18 -15.12
N GLU A 64 1.14 -17.41 -13.87
CA GLU A 64 0.20 -18.48 -13.53
C GLU A 64 -1.25 -17.99 -13.56
N ILE A 65 -2.00 -18.45 -14.57
CA ILE A 65 -3.39 -18.05 -14.81
C ILE A 65 -4.34 -18.39 -13.65
N ARG A 66 -3.99 -19.38 -12.80
CA ARG A 66 -4.83 -19.85 -11.68
C ARG A 66 -4.02 -20.18 -10.43
N ALA A 67 -3.04 -19.34 -10.09
CA ALA A 67 -2.34 -19.48 -8.82
C ALA A 67 -3.32 -19.43 -7.65
N PRO A 68 -3.16 -20.28 -6.62
CA PRO A 68 -3.96 -20.17 -5.42
C PRO A 68 -3.77 -18.78 -4.77
N ALA A 69 -4.86 -18.13 -4.38
CA ALA A 69 -4.80 -16.84 -3.69
C ALA A 69 -3.90 -16.92 -2.43
N GLY A 70 -3.08 -15.90 -2.23
CA GLY A 70 -2.10 -15.76 -1.15
C GLY A 70 -0.76 -16.44 -1.42
N THR A 71 -0.48 -16.87 -2.66
CA THR A 71 0.79 -17.54 -3.02
C THR A 71 1.64 -16.69 -3.95
N LEU A 72 2.96 -16.90 -3.90
CA LEU A 72 3.93 -16.10 -4.66
C LEU A 72 3.68 -16.10 -6.18
N PRO A 73 3.33 -17.22 -6.84
CA PRO A 73 3.08 -17.24 -8.28
C PRO A 73 1.85 -16.43 -8.73
N GLY A 74 0.94 -16.08 -7.81
CA GLY A 74 -0.28 -15.33 -8.09
C GLY A 74 -0.19 -13.83 -7.91
N VAL A 75 0.98 -13.34 -7.50
CA VAL A 75 1.23 -11.92 -7.24
C VAL A 75 1.22 -11.15 -8.56
N SER A 76 0.40 -10.10 -8.60
CA SER A 76 0.37 -9.07 -9.64
C SER A 76 0.86 -7.76 -9.05
N ALA A 77 1.44 -6.92 -9.89
CA ALA A 77 1.85 -5.58 -9.53
C ALA A 77 1.44 -4.54 -10.56
N TYR A 78 1.39 -3.29 -10.13
CA TYR A 78 1.29 -2.12 -10.99
C TYR A 78 2.28 -1.09 -10.49
N GLN A 79 3.20 -0.68 -11.36
CA GLN A 79 4.16 0.37 -11.05
C GLN A 79 3.81 1.65 -11.79
N ILE A 80 3.95 2.76 -11.10
CA ILE A 80 3.88 4.11 -11.65
C ILE A 80 5.08 4.91 -11.18
N CYS A 81 5.83 5.48 -12.12
CA CYS A 81 6.77 6.56 -11.89
C CYS A 81 6.11 7.85 -12.32
N PHE A 82 6.15 8.88 -11.50
CA PHE A 82 5.62 10.20 -11.85
C PHE A 82 6.53 11.31 -11.36
N SER A 83 6.53 12.42 -12.09
CA SER A 83 7.45 13.53 -11.87
C SER A 83 6.84 14.86 -12.31
N SER A 84 7.40 15.94 -11.78
CA SER A 84 7.20 17.29 -12.32
C SER A 84 7.97 17.56 -13.61
N GLN A 85 8.82 16.61 -14.04
CA GLN A 85 9.63 16.63 -15.26
C GLN A 85 9.27 15.45 -16.18
N ASP A 86 9.83 15.45 -17.39
CA ASP A 86 9.62 14.38 -18.38
C ASP A 86 9.99 12.98 -17.82
N VAL A 87 9.04 12.05 -17.82
CA VAL A 87 9.20 10.65 -17.45
C VAL A 87 9.28 9.80 -18.71
N ARG A 88 10.41 9.09 -18.88
CA ARG A 88 10.65 8.21 -20.05
C ARG A 88 10.64 6.73 -19.72
N THR A 89 10.67 6.38 -18.44
CA THR A 89 10.66 5.00 -17.96
C THR A 89 9.72 4.89 -16.75
N PRO A 90 9.13 3.72 -16.51
CA PRO A 90 8.32 3.48 -15.32
C PRO A 90 9.16 3.35 -14.03
N GLY A 91 10.47 3.56 -14.08
CA GLY A 91 11.42 3.32 -12.98
C GLY A 91 11.87 1.85 -12.86
N ASP A 92 13.06 1.60 -12.34
CA ASP A 92 13.56 0.24 -12.09
C ASP A 92 13.20 -0.25 -10.69
N GLN A 93 13.42 0.60 -9.68
CA GLN A 93 13.16 0.32 -8.27
C GLN A 93 12.05 1.25 -7.74
N PRO A 94 11.11 0.74 -6.92
CA PRO A 94 10.12 1.58 -6.27
C PRO A 94 10.72 2.35 -5.10
N ASP A 95 10.24 3.57 -4.86
CA ASP A 95 10.44 4.31 -3.61
C ASP A 95 9.43 3.88 -2.54
N VAL A 96 8.24 3.48 -2.99
CA VAL A 96 7.11 3.06 -2.16
C VAL A 96 6.56 1.73 -2.66
N LEU A 97 6.49 0.75 -1.76
CA LEU A 97 5.80 -0.51 -1.97
C LEU A 97 4.48 -0.54 -1.20
N VAL A 98 3.36 -0.65 -1.91
CA VAL A 98 2.03 -0.86 -1.33
C VAL A 98 1.67 -2.34 -1.48
N ALA A 99 1.83 -3.11 -0.39
CA ALA A 99 1.60 -4.54 -0.37
C ALA A 99 0.25 -4.88 0.29
N PHE A 100 -0.67 -5.43 -0.51
CA PHE A 100 -2.02 -5.81 -0.08
C PHE A 100 -2.05 -7.13 0.68
N ASN A 101 -1.01 -7.95 0.58
CA ASN A 101 -0.91 -9.23 1.27
C ASN A 101 0.56 -9.64 1.52
N PRO A 102 0.83 -10.70 2.33
CA PRO A 102 2.19 -11.16 2.60
C PRO A 102 2.95 -11.68 1.38
N ALA A 103 2.28 -12.33 0.43
CA ALA A 103 2.93 -12.86 -0.77
C ALA A 103 3.50 -11.71 -1.62
N ALA A 104 2.72 -10.65 -1.81
CA ALA A 104 3.11 -9.44 -2.51
C ALA A 104 4.30 -8.73 -1.84
N LEU A 105 4.28 -8.63 -0.50
CA LEU A 105 5.43 -8.11 0.25
C LEU A 105 6.67 -8.95 -0.05
N LYS A 106 6.58 -10.28 0.03
CA LYS A 106 7.72 -11.17 -0.18
C LYS A 106 8.33 -11.08 -1.57
N VAL A 107 7.48 -11.02 -2.60
CA VAL A 107 7.92 -10.97 -4.01
C VAL A 107 8.67 -9.68 -4.31
N HIS A 108 8.20 -8.53 -3.82
CA HIS A 108 8.74 -7.23 -4.23
C HIS A 108 9.63 -6.53 -3.20
N LEU A 109 9.74 -7.04 -1.96
CA LEU A 109 10.65 -6.48 -0.96
C LEU A 109 12.13 -6.39 -1.44
N PRO A 110 12.68 -7.38 -2.19
CA PRO A 110 14.05 -7.29 -2.70
C PRO A 110 14.30 -6.11 -3.64
N ASP A 111 13.27 -5.61 -4.31
CA ASP A 111 13.39 -4.50 -5.26
C ASP A 111 13.35 -3.14 -4.57
N LEU A 112 12.85 -3.07 -3.33
CA LEU A 112 12.73 -1.84 -2.57
C LEU A 112 14.08 -1.47 -1.93
N PRO A 113 14.65 -0.29 -2.24
CA PRO A 113 15.88 0.20 -1.62
C PRO A 113 15.73 0.39 -0.11
N GLU A 114 16.85 0.34 0.61
CA GLU A 114 16.87 0.64 2.05
C GLU A 114 16.42 2.08 2.31
N GLY A 115 15.65 2.30 3.37
CA GLY A 115 14.96 3.58 3.63
C GLY A 115 13.69 3.80 2.81
N GLY A 116 13.40 2.91 1.85
CA GLY A 116 12.14 2.88 1.10
C GLY A 116 10.92 2.73 2.01
N MET A 117 9.76 3.14 1.50
CA MET A 117 8.51 3.11 2.23
C MET A 117 7.71 1.84 1.92
N ILE A 118 7.12 1.24 2.95
CA ILE A 118 6.24 0.09 2.82
C ILE A 118 4.88 0.46 3.42
N LEU A 119 3.82 0.36 2.64
CA LEU A 119 2.44 0.37 3.14
C LEU A 119 1.92 -1.06 3.08
N VAL A 120 1.55 -1.64 4.22
CA VAL A 120 1.01 -3.00 4.28
C VAL A 120 -0.44 -3.00 4.73
N ASN A 121 -1.27 -3.80 4.05
CA ASN A 121 -2.60 -4.14 4.55
C ASN A 121 -2.48 -5.16 5.70
N VAL A 122 -2.54 -4.71 6.96
CA VAL A 122 -2.36 -5.62 8.10
C VAL A 122 -3.47 -6.66 8.24
N ASP A 123 -4.66 -6.39 7.70
CA ASP A 123 -5.78 -7.32 7.74
C ASP A 123 -5.46 -8.63 6.98
N ALA A 124 -4.53 -8.58 6.02
CA ALA A 124 -4.11 -9.73 5.23
C ALA A 124 -3.01 -10.59 5.90
N PHE A 125 -2.38 -10.13 6.99
CA PHE A 125 -1.26 -10.81 7.66
C PHE A 125 -1.72 -11.84 8.70
N THR A 126 -2.63 -12.72 8.29
CA THR A 126 -3.08 -13.86 9.10
C THR A 126 -2.08 -15.01 9.05
N GLU A 127 -2.09 -15.89 10.06
CA GLU A 127 -1.22 -17.10 10.08
C GLU A 127 -1.38 -17.95 8.82
N TYR A 128 -2.62 -18.07 8.32
CA TYR A 128 -2.93 -18.82 7.10
C TYR A 128 -2.27 -18.22 5.86
N ASN A 129 -2.36 -16.90 5.68
CA ASN A 129 -1.77 -16.20 4.53
C ASN A 129 -0.25 -16.16 4.61
N LEU A 130 0.31 -15.96 5.82
CA LEU A 130 1.75 -16.05 6.05
C LEU A 130 2.29 -17.42 5.66
N LYS A 131 1.61 -18.51 6.06
CA LYS A 131 1.98 -19.87 5.68
C LYS A 131 1.92 -20.10 4.17
N LYS A 132 0.89 -19.60 3.48
CA LYS A 132 0.78 -19.70 2.01
C LYS A 132 1.88 -18.94 1.28
N ALA A 133 2.26 -17.77 1.79
CA ALA A 133 3.39 -16.99 1.30
C ALA A 133 4.76 -17.59 1.72
N GLY A 134 4.76 -18.70 2.46
CA GLY A 134 5.95 -19.42 2.90
C GLY A 134 6.76 -18.67 3.97
N TYR A 135 6.12 -17.85 4.78
CA TYR A 135 6.75 -17.23 5.96
C TYR A 135 6.77 -18.20 7.14
N THR A 136 7.86 -18.18 7.89
CA THR A 136 8.01 -18.89 9.18
C THR A 136 7.58 -18.04 10.37
N SER A 137 7.68 -16.72 10.23
CA SER A 137 7.33 -15.69 11.21
C SER A 137 6.66 -14.52 10.52
N ASN A 138 5.92 -13.70 11.29
CA ASN A 138 5.34 -12.48 10.75
C ASN A 138 6.44 -11.43 10.49
N PRO A 139 6.70 -11.02 9.23
CA PRO A 139 7.74 -10.04 8.92
C PRO A 139 7.44 -8.65 9.51
N LEU A 140 6.18 -8.40 9.91
CA LEU A 140 5.78 -7.16 10.57
C LEU A 140 6.20 -7.09 12.04
N GLU A 141 6.71 -8.19 12.60
CA GLU A 141 7.00 -8.35 14.03
C GLU A 141 8.41 -8.90 14.32
N ASP A 142 9.05 -9.57 13.35
CA ASP A 142 10.35 -10.22 13.53
C ASP A 142 11.57 -9.29 13.32
N GLY A 143 11.34 -8.01 13.02
CA GLY A 143 12.40 -7.02 12.79
C GLY A 143 13.05 -7.09 11.40
N SER A 144 12.62 -7.99 10.51
CA SER A 144 13.15 -8.10 9.14
C SER A 144 12.96 -6.83 8.31
N LEU A 145 11.98 -6.01 8.66
CA LEU A 145 11.67 -4.75 7.98
C LEU A 145 12.31 -3.50 8.63
N ALA A 146 13.22 -3.66 9.59
CA ALA A 146 13.79 -2.54 10.36
C ALA A 146 14.52 -1.49 9.51
N LYS A 147 14.98 -1.85 8.31
CA LYS A 147 15.65 -0.96 7.35
C LYS A 147 14.69 -0.14 6.47
N TYR A 148 13.38 -0.31 6.64
CA TYR A 148 12.35 0.35 5.84
C TYR A 148 11.42 1.20 6.73
N ARG A 149 10.74 2.17 6.11
CA ARG A 149 9.67 2.94 6.76
C ARG A 149 8.35 2.23 6.57
N VAL A 150 7.93 1.45 7.58
CA VAL A 150 6.74 0.59 7.49
C VAL A 150 5.51 1.29 8.08
N TYR A 151 4.45 1.39 7.28
CA TYR A 151 3.13 1.87 7.65
C TYR A 151 2.13 0.71 7.61
N LYS A 152 1.62 0.38 8.80
CA LYS A 152 0.64 -0.68 9.02
C LYS A 152 -0.76 -0.09 8.89
N ILE A 153 -1.48 -0.45 7.83
CA ILE A 153 -2.79 0.13 7.52
C ILE A 153 -3.82 -1.00 7.48
N PRO A 154 -4.93 -0.94 8.24
CA PRO A 154 -6.00 -1.92 8.14
C PRO A 154 -6.89 -1.55 6.94
N MET A 155 -6.39 -1.80 5.73
CA MET A 155 -7.01 -1.30 4.48
C MET A 155 -8.38 -1.94 4.25
N THR A 156 -8.51 -3.25 4.46
CA THR A 156 -9.78 -3.97 4.30
C THR A 156 -10.80 -3.44 5.32
N THR A 157 -10.39 -3.31 6.58
CA THR A 157 -11.24 -2.77 7.63
C THR A 157 -11.67 -1.32 7.33
N ALA A 158 -10.77 -0.49 6.78
CA ALA A 158 -11.08 0.87 6.38
C ALA A 158 -12.13 0.93 5.26
N THR A 159 -12.00 0.10 4.22
CA THR A 159 -12.99 -0.02 3.15
C THR A 159 -14.35 -0.46 3.69
N LEU A 160 -14.39 -1.52 4.51
CA LEU A 160 -15.64 -2.01 5.12
C LEU A 160 -16.30 -0.94 6.00
N SER A 161 -15.49 -0.16 6.73
CA SER A 161 -15.97 0.94 7.57
C SER A 161 -16.58 2.07 6.74
N ALA A 162 -16.02 2.39 5.57
CA ALA A 162 -16.58 3.39 4.66
C ALA A 162 -17.94 2.96 4.08
N LEU A 163 -18.16 1.65 3.91
CA LEU A 163 -19.38 1.08 3.32
C LEU A 163 -20.41 0.62 4.37
N ARG A 164 -20.22 0.96 5.64
CA ARG A 164 -21.06 0.48 6.75
C ARG A 164 -22.55 0.82 6.60
N GLU A 165 -22.88 1.96 6.00
CA GLU A 165 -24.25 2.45 5.80
C GLU A 165 -24.88 1.96 4.49
N ILE A 166 -24.11 1.29 3.64
CA ILE A 166 -24.58 0.79 2.35
C ILE A 166 -25.10 -0.64 2.52
N ASP A 167 -26.29 -0.92 2.01
CA ASP A 167 -26.88 -2.26 2.01
C ASP A 167 -26.28 -3.12 0.89
N LEU A 168 -25.09 -3.66 1.17
CA LEU A 168 -24.40 -4.63 0.32
C LEU A 168 -23.96 -5.85 1.15
N PRO A 169 -23.98 -7.05 0.57
CA PRO A 169 -23.36 -8.22 1.20
C PRO A 169 -21.89 -7.97 1.50
N ALA A 170 -21.38 -8.53 2.61
CA ALA A 170 -19.98 -8.34 3.04
C ALA A 170 -18.97 -8.68 1.93
N LYS A 171 -19.22 -9.77 1.21
CA LYS A 171 -18.37 -10.22 0.09
C LYS A 171 -18.29 -9.21 -1.06
N ASP A 172 -19.35 -8.42 -1.27
CA ASP A 172 -19.35 -7.39 -2.31
C ASP A 172 -18.68 -6.11 -1.82
N LYS A 173 -18.83 -5.78 -0.52
CA LYS A 173 -18.11 -4.67 0.11
C LYS A 173 -16.60 -4.85 0.10
N GLU A 174 -16.11 -6.08 0.22
CA GLU A 174 -14.68 -6.40 0.12
C GLU A 174 -14.10 -6.19 -1.30
N ARG A 175 -14.94 -5.97 -2.31
CA ARG A 175 -14.54 -5.78 -3.72
C ARG A 175 -14.73 -4.34 -4.22
N CYS A 176 -15.15 -3.44 -3.34
CA CYS A 176 -15.30 -2.01 -3.62
C CYS A 176 -13.98 -1.28 -3.37
#